data_AF-A0A4Y2P4D9-F1
#
_entry.id   AF-A0A4Y2P4D9-F1
#
_cell.length_a   1.000
_cell.length_b   1.000
_cell.length_c   1.000
_cell.angle_alpha   90.00
_cell.angle_beta   90.00
_cell.angle_gamma   90.00
#
_symmetry.space_group_name_H-M   'P 1'
#
loop_
_entity.id
_entity.type
_entity.pdbx_description
1 polymer ?
#
loop_
_entity_poly.entity_id
_entity_poly.type
_entity_poly.pdbx_seq_one_letter_code
_entity_poly.pdbx_strand_id
1 'polypeptide(L)'
;MEVEGMKNFFRRSVAERGVRYLSYIGDGDASTFKDVCEDKPYGINTTIEKVECVGHVQKRMGTRLRKLKKDMKRKKLADGKTIGGRGHLTEEFLKKLTTYYGNAIRKNKDNEERYMGHLDAVYVNRC
;
A
#
# COMPACT_ATOMS: atom_id res chain seq x y z
N MET A 1 16.40 0.49 -17.52
CA MET A 1 15.88 1.82 -17.92
C MET A 1 15.02 2.44 -16.84
N GLU A 2 14.08 1.71 -16.23
CA GLU A 2 13.21 2.26 -15.17
C GLU A 2 13.97 2.69 -13.90
N VAL A 3 14.96 1.91 -13.46
CA VAL A 3 15.78 2.22 -12.27
C VAL A 3 16.58 3.51 -12.44
N GLU A 4 17.30 3.66 -13.55
CA GLU A 4 18.13 4.84 -13.80
C GLU A 4 17.28 6.11 -13.96
N GLY A 5 16.08 6.00 -14.53
CA GLY A 5 15.11 7.08 -14.58
C GLY A 5 14.70 7.53 -13.16
N MET A 6 14.44 6.57 -12.27
CA MET A 6 14.10 6.88 -10.87
C MET A 6 15.28 7.50 -10.12
N LYS A 7 16.50 6.97 -10.24
CA LYS A 7 17.70 7.58 -9.64
C LYS A 7 17.87 9.03 -10.10
N ASN A 8 17.76 9.27 -11.41
CA ASN A 8 17.85 10.62 -11.97
C ASN A 8 16.74 11.56 -11.47
N PHE A 9 15.54 11.04 -11.20
CA PHE A 9 14.44 11.81 -10.60
C PHE A 9 14.78 12.28 -9.18
N PHE A 10 15.39 11.42 -8.36
CA PHE A 10 15.83 11.78 -7.01
C PHE A 10 17.04 12.73 -7.03
N ARG A 11 18.07 12.46 -7.84
CA ARG A 11 19.30 13.29 -7.91
C ARG A 11 18.99 14.75 -8.30
N ARG A 12 18.11 14.96 -9.28
CA ARG A 12 17.78 16.32 -9.77
C ARG A 12 16.82 17.11 -8.86
N SER A 13 16.16 16.45 -7.91
CA SER A 13 15.08 17.05 -7.12
C SER A 13 15.50 18.32 -6.36
N VAL A 14 16.69 18.34 -5.78
CA VAL A 14 17.21 19.52 -5.05
C VAL A 14 17.56 20.64 -6.03
N ALA A 15 18.26 20.32 -7.13
CA ALA A 15 18.70 21.32 -8.10
C ALA A 15 17.54 21.95 -8.89
N GLU A 16 16.56 21.15 -9.30
CA GLU A 16 15.45 21.61 -10.14
C GLU A 16 14.25 22.12 -9.33
N ARG A 17 14.04 21.60 -8.12
CA ARG A 17 12.81 21.85 -7.35
C ARG A 17 13.06 22.30 -5.91
N GLY A 18 14.30 22.32 -5.43
CA GLY A 18 14.64 22.74 -4.07
C GLY A 18 14.12 21.81 -2.97
N VAL A 19 13.73 20.57 -3.29
CA VAL A 19 13.12 19.62 -2.34
C VAL A 19 13.87 18.30 -2.29
N ARG A 20 13.72 17.58 -1.16
CA ARG A 20 14.16 16.19 -1.00
C ARG A 20 12.94 15.28 -0.90
N TYR A 21 12.96 14.16 -1.60
CA TYR A 21 11.91 13.15 -1.50
C TYR A 21 12.28 12.13 -0.41
N LEU A 22 11.57 12.19 0.71
CA LEU A 22 11.82 11.28 1.84
C LEU A 22 10.97 10.00 1.77
N SER A 23 9.93 9.99 0.95
CA SER A 23 9.03 8.84 0.80
C SER A 23 9.05 8.31 -0.63
N TYR A 24 9.18 7.00 -0.77
CA TYR A 24 9.14 6.27 -2.04
C TYR A 24 7.87 5.44 -2.14
N ILE A 25 7.03 5.73 -3.12
CA ILE A 25 5.79 4.98 -3.37
C ILE A 25 6.08 3.88 -4.41
N GLY A 26 5.83 2.61 -4.08
CA GLY A 26 6.05 1.50 -5.02
C GLY A 26 5.09 0.32 -4.85
N ASP A 27 4.80 -0.37 -5.95
CA ASP A 27 3.93 -1.56 -6.01
C ASP A 27 4.75 -2.82 -5.65
N GLY A 28 5.14 -2.97 -4.38
CA GLY A 28 5.76 -4.19 -3.83
C GLY A 28 7.17 -4.54 -4.31
N ASP A 29 7.51 -4.31 -5.59
CA ASP A 29 8.81 -4.62 -6.19
C ASP A 29 9.91 -3.83 -5.51
N ALA A 30 10.94 -4.55 -5.08
CA ALA A 30 11.95 -4.06 -4.15
C ALA A 30 13.26 -3.65 -4.84
N SER A 31 13.48 -4.02 -6.11
CA SER A 31 14.72 -3.75 -6.84
C SER A 31 14.96 -2.25 -7.01
N THR A 32 14.00 -1.52 -7.59
CA THR A 32 14.11 -0.07 -7.84
C THR A 32 14.30 0.73 -6.54
N PHE A 33 13.60 0.36 -5.46
CA PHE A 33 13.75 1.03 -4.17
C PHE A 33 15.15 0.80 -3.57
N LYS A 34 15.65 -0.43 -3.62
CA LYS A 34 16.99 -0.77 -3.13
C LYS A 34 18.05 0.04 -3.87
N ASP A 35 17.95 0.10 -5.19
CA ASP A 35 18.89 0.83 -6.04
C ASP A 35 18.88 2.35 -5.75
N VAL A 36 17.71 2.94 -5.48
CA VAL A 36 17.59 4.36 -5.08
C VAL A 36 18.19 4.60 -3.69
N CYS A 37 18.03 3.67 -2.75
CA CYS A 37 18.65 3.77 -1.42
C CYS A 37 20.18 3.67 -1.49
N GLU A 38 20.69 2.77 -2.33
CA GLU A 38 22.13 2.62 -2.56
C GLU A 38 22.75 3.85 -3.23
N ASP A 39 21.98 4.54 -4.09
CA ASP A 39 22.40 5.77 -4.76
C ASP A 39 22.62 6.95 -3.80
N LYS A 40 22.02 6.90 -2.60
CA LYS A 40 22.12 7.93 -1.54
C LYS A 40 22.03 9.37 -2.09
N PRO A 41 20.95 9.72 -2.83
CA PRO A 41 20.85 11.00 -3.55
C PRO A 41 20.90 12.24 -2.65
N TYR A 42 20.70 12.08 -1.35
CA TYR A 42 20.72 13.15 -0.35
C TYR A 42 21.78 12.95 0.75
N GLY A 43 22.78 12.10 0.49
CA GLY A 43 23.85 11.76 1.43
C GLY A 43 23.48 10.67 2.44
N ILE A 44 24.47 10.24 3.22
CA ILE A 44 24.36 9.07 4.12
C ILE A 44 23.46 9.27 5.34
N ASN A 45 23.20 10.53 5.70
CA ASN A 45 22.37 10.89 6.85
C ASN A 45 20.87 11.01 6.50
N THR A 46 20.49 10.76 5.25
CA THR A 46 19.10 10.86 4.81
C THR A 46 18.58 9.49 4.41
N THR A 47 17.54 9.02 5.10
CA THR A 47 16.85 7.76 4.77
C THR A 47 15.61 8.04 3.93
N ILE A 48 15.38 7.21 2.91
CA ILE A 48 14.17 7.22 2.10
C ILE A 48 13.29 6.06 2.56
N GLU A 49 12.07 6.36 2.98
CA GLU A 49 11.12 5.37 3.47
C GLU A 49 10.28 4.81 2.33
N LYS A 50 10.17 3.48 2.25
CA LYS A 50 9.26 2.83 1.30
C LYS A 50 7.86 2.81 1.88
N VAL A 51 6.91 3.30 1.09
CA VAL A 51 5.52 3.43 1.50
C VAL A 51 4.63 2.80 0.45
N GLU A 52 3.56 2.15 0.91
CA GLU A 52 2.67 1.43 0.03
C GLU A 52 1.54 2.32 -0.47
N CYS A 53 1.23 2.20 -1.76
CA CYS A 53 0.09 2.94 -2.28
C CYS A 53 -1.24 2.28 -1.88
N VAL A 54 -2.27 3.11 -1.73
CA VAL A 54 -3.61 2.66 -1.34
C VAL A 54 -4.13 1.57 -2.29
N GLY A 55 -3.91 1.72 -3.60
CA GLY A 55 -4.27 0.70 -4.58
C GLY A 55 -3.61 -0.65 -4.32
N HIS A 56 -2.33 -0.66 -3.89
CA HIS A 56 -1.64 -1.90 -3.52
C HIS A 56 -2.25 -2.53 -2.26
N VAL A 57 -2.59 -1.73 -1.26
CA VAL A 57 -3.27 -2.21 -0.05
C VAL A 57 -4.64 -2.81 -0.37
N GLN A 58 -5.40 -2.20 -1.27
CA GLN A 58 -6.68 -2.75 -1.76
C GLN A 58 -6.47 -4.11 -2.45
N LYS A 59 -5.46 -4.22 -3.34
CA LYS A 59 -5.10 -5.48 -4.01
C LYS A 59 -4.74 -6.57 -2.99
N ARG A 60 -3.86 -6.24 -2.03
CA ARG A 60 -3.39 -7.16 -0.98
C ARG A 60 -4.53 -7.66 -0.11
N MET A 61 -5.40 -6.76 0.35
CA MET A 61 -6.58 -7.10 1.13
C MET A 61 -7.48 -8.07 0.35
N GLY A 62 -7.78 -7.75 -0.91
CA GLY A 62 -8.60 -8.61 -1.77
C GLY A 62 -8.00 -10.01 -1.95
N THR A 63 -6.68 -10.09 -2.15
CA THR A 63 -5.97 -11.38 -2.28
C THR A 63 -6.03 -12.20 -0.99
N ARG A 64 -5.79 -11.59 0.18
CA ARG A 64 -5.89 -12.27 1.48
C ARG A 64 -7.29 -12.79 1.74
N LEU A 65 -8.32 -12.00 1.45
CA LEU A 65 -9.71 -12.41 1.64
C LEU A 65 -10.14 -13.52 0.67
N ARG A 66 -9.71 -13.48 -0.59
CA ARG A 66 -9.94 -14.59 -1.54
C ARG A 66 -9.24 -15.87 -1.10
N LYS A 67 -8.02 -15.77 -0.56
CA LYS A 67 -7.31 -16.92 0.03
C LYS A 67 -8.08 -17.49 1.23
N LEU A 68 -8.50 -16.64 2.17
CA LEU A 68 -9.31 -17.04 3.32
C LEU A 68 -10.60 -17.76 2.89
N LYS A 69 -11.31 -17.21 1.90
CA LYS A 69 -12.52 -17.82 1.32
C LYS A 69 -12.25 -19.22 0.79
N LYS A 70 -11.11 -19.43 0.12
CA LYS A 70 -10.69 -20.73 -0.41
C LYS A 70 -10.35 -21.70 0.72
N ASP A 71 -9.57 -21.24 1.70
CA ASP A 71 -9.09 -22.06 2.81
C ASP A 71 -10.23 -22.50 3.75
N MET A 72 -11.25 -21.64 3.91
CA MET A 72 -12.44 -21.92 4.73
C MET A 72 -13.62 -22.51 3.93
N LYS A 73 -13.45 -22.84 2.64
CA LYS A 73 -14.56 -23.28 1.77
C LYS A 73 -15.34 -24.48 2.32
N ARG A 74 -14.68 -25.38 3.05
CA ARG A 74 -15.29 -26.59 3.64
C ARG A 74 -15.75 -26.41 5.09
N LYS A 75 -15.37 -25.31 5.75
CA LYS A 75 -15.77 -25.03 7.13
C LYS A 75 -17.14 -24.36 7.14
N LYS A 76 -17.99 -24.77 8.07
CA LYS A 76 -19.25 -24.09 8.35
C LYS A 76 -19.03 -23.00 9.38
N LEU A 77 -19.68 -21.87 9.18
CA LEU A 77 -19.78 -20.80 10.16
C LEU A 77 -20.87 -21.14 11.19
N ALA A 78 -21.05 -20.27 12.19
CA ALA A 78 -22.04 -20.47 13.25
C ALA A 78 -23.49 -20.64 12.74
N ASP A 79 -23.80 -20.09 11.56
CA ASP A 79 -25.10 -20.23 10.91
C ASP A 79 -25.24 -21.51 10.05
N GLY A 80 -24.27 -22.42 10.11
CA GLY A 80 -24.24 -23.66 9.33
C GLY A 80 -23.92 -23.49 7.84
N LYS A 81 -23.63 -22.26 7.38
CA LYS A 81 -23.29 -21.96 5.98
C LYS A 81 -21.79 -21.84 5.78
N THR A 82 -21.37 -21.89 4.51
CA THR A 82 -19.95 -21.68 4.18
C THR A 82 -19.64 -20.18 4.13
N ILE A 83 -18.36 -19.82 4.19
CA ILE A 83 -17.92 -18.42 4.08
C ILE A 83 -18.30 -17.73 2.76
N GLY A 84 -18.70 -18.49 1.74
CA GLY A 84 -19.18 -17.98 0.46
C GLY A 84 -20.68 -18.19 0.27
N GLY A 85 -21.26 -17.47 -0.69
CA GLY A 85 -22.68 -17.59 -1.04
C GLY A 85 -23.48 -16.35 -0.66
N ARG A 86 -24.81 -16.42 -0.83
CA ARG A 86 -25.71 -15.29 -0.58
C ARG A 86 -25.63 -14.86 0.89
N GLY A 87 -25.48 -13.55 1.13
CA GLY A 87 -25.31 -12.98 2.47
C GLY A 87 -23.92 -13.17 3.09
N HIS A 88 -22.95 -13.68 2.34
CA HIS A 88 -21.60 -14.00 2.81
C HIS A 88 -20.53 -13.36 1.91
N LEU A 89 -19.27 -13.81 2.00
CA LEU A 89 -18.11 -13.24 1.29
C LEU A 89 -18.16 -13.55 -0.23
N THR A 90 -19.04 -12.86 -0.96
CA THR A 90 -19.15 -12.92 -2.43
C THR A 90 -18.05 -12.10 -3.09
N GLU A 91 -17.77 -12.34 -4.37
CA GLU A 91 -16.79 -11.52 -5.12
C GLU A 91 -17.23 -10.05 -5.22
N GLU A 92 -18.53 -9.79 -5.35
CA GLU A 92 -19.07 -8.44 -5.35
C GLU A 92 -18.88 -7.76 -3.99
N PHE A 93 -19.16 -8.48 -2.89
CA PHE A 93 -18.94 -7.95 -1.55
C PHE A 93 -17.46 -7.70 -1.27
N LEU A 94 -16.56 -8.60 -1.72
CA LEU A 94 -15.11 -8.39 -1.64
C LEU A 94 -14.67 -7.13 -2.36
N LYS A 95 -15.13 -6.90 -3.60
CA LYS A 95 -14.82 -5.69 -4.37
C LYS A 95 -15.30 -4.43 -3.64
N LYS A 96 -16.54 -4.44 -3.14
CA LYS A 96 -17.11 -3.33 -2.35
C LYS A 96 -16.30 -3.07 -1.09
N LEU A 97 -15.95 -4.12 -0.35
CA LEU A 97 -15.17 -4.02 0.88
C LEU A 97 -13.76 -3.45 0.65
N THR A 98 -13.04 -3.95 -0.36
CA THR A 98 -11.71 -3.41 -0.72
C THR A 98 -11.80 -1.96 -1.21
N THR A 99 -12.88 -1.60 -1.91
CA THR A 99 -13.12 -0.22 -2.36
C THR A 99 -13.40 0.71 -1.18
N TYR A 100 -14.29 0.29 -0.29
CA TYR A 100 -14.63 1.03 0.92
C TYR A 100 -13.40 1.28 1.79
N TYR A 101 -12.60 0.24 2.03
CA TYR A 101 -11.38 0.34 2.82
C TYR A 101 -10.38 1.34 2.21
N GLY A 102 -10.13 1.26 0.90
CA GLY A 102 -9.28 2.23 0.21
C GLY A 102 -9.84 3.66 0.29
N ASN A 103 -11.15 3.84 0.14
CA ASN A 103 -11.79 5.15 0.28
C ASN A 103 -11.70 5.71 1.69
N ALA A 104 -11.81 4.86 2.72
CA ALA A 104 -11.65 5.26 4.11
C ALA A 104 -10.23 5.76 4.39
N ILE A 105 -9.20 5.10 3.85
CA ILE A 105 -7.81 5.58 3.96
C ILE A 105 -7.67 6.95 3.27
N ARG A 106 -8.17 7.10 2.05
CA ARG A 106 -8.07 8.37 1.30
C ARG A 106 -8.78 9.54 1.99
N LYS A 107 -9.93 9.28 2.63
CA LYS A 107 -10.75 10.28 3.32
C LYS A 107 -10.21 10.70 4.69
N ASN A 108 -9.45 9.83 5.37
CA ASN A 108 -8.94 10.09 6.72
C ASN A 108 -7.47 10.56 6.75
N LYS A 109 -6.94 11.03 5.61
CA LYS A 109 -5.54 11.42 5.45
C LYS A 109 -5.07 12.54 6.41
N ASP A 110 -5.99 13.35 6.94
CA ASP A 110 -5.69 14.54 7.75
C ASP A 110 -6.00 14.31 9.26
N ASN A 111 -6.32 13.07 9.68
CA ASN A 111 -6.78 12.73 11.03
C ASN A 111 -5.74 11.88 11.82
N GLU A 112 -4.45 12.15 11.60
CA GLU A 112 -3.32 11.32 12.04
C GLU A 112 -3.13 11.23 13.57
N GLU A 113 -3.73 12.10 14.38
CA GLU A 113 -3.48 12.12 15.84
C GLU A 113 -4.17 11.00 16.65
N ARG A 114 -5.09 10.21 16.08
CA ARG A 114 -6.01 9.40 16.92
C ARG A 114 -5.91 7.88 16.84
N TYR A 115 -4.98 7.30 16.08
CA TYR A 115 -4.78 5.85 16.09
C TYR A 115 -3.32 5.49 16.35
N MET A 116 -2.99 5.46 17.65
CA MET A 116 -1.98 4.61 18.30
C MET A 116 -0.72 4.30 17.48
N GLY A 117 0.41 4.87 17.91
CA GLY A 117 1.73 4.58 17.38
C GLY A 117 1.99 3.08 17.23
N HIS A 118 2.37 2.68 16.02
CA HIS A 118 3.28 1.57 15.65
C HIS A 118 3.15 1.11 14.19
N LEU A 119 2.34 1.75 13.34
CA LEU A 119 2.33 1.44 11.91
C LEU A 119 2.23 2.74 11.11
N ASP A 120 3.39 3.20 10.65
CA ASP A 120 3.61 4.46 9.95
C ASP A 120 2.53 4.78 8.92
N ALA A 121 1.83 5.86 9.22
CA ALA A 121 0.97 6.57 8.31
C ALA A 121 1.85 7.22 7.23
N VAL A 122 2.07 6.50 6.13
CA VAL A 122 2.44 7.16 4.88
C VAL A 122 1.57 6.62 3.76
N TYR A 123 0.36 7.15 3.66
CA TYR A 123 -0.61 6.80 2.64
C TYR A 123 -0.88 8.00 1.72
N VAL A 124 -0.03 8.19 0.71
CA VAL A 124 -0.22 9.27 -0.27
C VAL A 124 -0.87 8.75 -1.55
N ASN A 125 -2.20 8.75 -1.51
CA ASN A 125 -3.22 9.19 -2.50
C ASN A 125 -3.04 9.14 -4.04
N ARG A 126 -2.00 8.55 -4.64
CA ARG A 126 -1.91 8.48 -6.13
C ARG A 126 -1.43 7.14 -6.70
N CYS A 127 -1.97 6.06 -6.16
CA CYS A 127 -2.49 4.95 -6.97
C CYS A 127 -4.03 5.07 -6.92
#